data_AF-A0A932D5R8-F1
#
_entry.id   AF-A0A932D5R8-F1
#
_cell.length_a   1.000
_cell.length_b   1.000
_cell.length_c   1.000
_cell.angle_alpha   90.00
_cell.angle_beta   90.00
_cell.angle_gamma   90.00
#
_symmetry.space_group_name_H-M   'P 1'
#
loop_
_entity.id
_entity.type
_entity.pdbx_description
1 polymer ?
#
loop_
_entity_poly.entity_id
_entity_poly.type
_entity_poly.pdbx_seq_one_letter_code
_entity_poly.pdbx_strand_id
1 'polypeptide(L)' 'MKDTTHKPVEQPQPFTPGVTKDMVRDHAFQMFRDKLRHDHLTLEDWVLAEKDLVQELETEEA' A
#
# COMPACT_ATOMS: atom_id res chain seq x y z
N MET A 1 -18.46 -10.34 -21.40
CA MET A 1 -17.35 -9.66 -20.71
C MET A 1 -17.69 -9.68 -19.23
N LYS A 2 -16.74 -10.05 -18.36
CA LYS A 2 -17.00 -10.11 -16.92
C LYS A 2 -16.55 -8.78 -16.35
N ASP A 3 -17.51 -7.91 -16.06
CA ASP A 3 -17.31 -6.66 -15.35
C ASP A 3 -16.85 -6.99 -13.92
N THR A 4 -15.55 -7.21 -13.75
CA THR A 4 -14.94 -7.30 -12.44
C THR A 4 -14.85 -5.87 -11.93
N THR A 5 -15.96 -5.32 -11.43
CA THR A 5 -15.95 -4.18 -10.51
C THR A 5 -15.07 -4.58 -9.32
N HIS A 6 -13.77 -4.33 -9.43
CA HIS A 6 -12.82 -4.45 -8.34
C HIS A 6 -13.21 -3.39 -7.32
N LYS A 7 -14.01 -3.82 -6.33
CA LYS A 7 -14.34 -2.97 -5.20
C LYS A 7 -13.02 -2.49 -4.60
N PRO A 8 -12.89 -1.19 -4.28
CA PRO A 8 -11.71 -0.69 -3.59
C PRO A 8 -11.48 -1.55 -2.35
N VAL A 9 -10.32 -2.21 -2.31
CA VAL A 9 -9.93 -3.01 -1.15
C VAL A 9 -9.59 -2.02 -0.04
N GLU A 10 -10.32 -2.12 1.07
CA GLU A 10 -10.01 -1.34 2.26
C GLU A 10 -8.61 -1.70 2.77
N GLN A 11 -7.89 -0.69 3.21
CA GLN A 11 -6.53 -0.85 3.71
C GLN A 11 -6.49 -1.82 4.91
N PRO A 12 -5.70 -2.92 4.81
CA PRO A 12 -5.58 -3.90 5.88
C PRO A 12 -4.90 -3.31 7.13
N GLN A 13 -4.93 -4.05 8.24
CA GLN A 13 -4.09 -3.72 9.38
C GLN A 13 -2.63 -4.01 9.02
N PRO A 14 -1.70 -3.09 9.30
CA PRO A 14 -0.27 -3.33 9.08
C PRO A 14 0.19 -4.51 9.93
N PHE A 15 1.07 -5.32 9.35
CA PHE A 15 1.65 -6.49 10.01
C PHE A 15 2.89 -6.13 10.82
N THR A 16 3.57 -5.05 10.46
CA THR A 16 4.83 -4.63 11.04
C THR A 16 4.60 -3.75 12.27
N PRO A 17 5.09 -4.16 13.45
CA PRO A 17 4.99 -3.35 14.65
C PRO A 17 5.79 -2.06 14.49
N GLY A 18 5.20 -0.92 14.88
CA GLY A 18 5.79 0.41 14.68
C GLY A 18 5.33 1.12 13.41
N VAL A 19 4.78 0.38 12.44
CA VAL A 19 4.17 0.95 11.22
C VAL A 19 2.67 1.17 11.44
N THR A 20 2.19 2.36 11.10
CA THR A 20 0.77 2.71 11.22
C THR A 20 0.04 2.65 9.88
N LYS A 21 -1.29 2.58 9.92
CA LYS A 21 -2.12 2.62 8.70
C LYS A 21 -1.87 3.90 7.90
N ASP A 22 -1.77 5.04 8.56
CA ASP A 22 -1.57 6.29 7.82
C ASP A 22 -0.20 6.34 7.12
N MET A 23 0.85 5.77 7.74
CA MET A 23 2.16 5.63 7.09
C MET A 23 2.10 4.75 5.84
N VAL A 24 1.48 3.56 5.93
CA VAL A 24 1.32 2.67 4.77
C VAL A 24 0.45 3.32 3.71
N ARG A 25 -0.56 4.11 4.10
CA ARG A 25 -1.44 4.84 3.16
C ARG A 25 -0.68 5.88 2.38
N ASP A 26 0.05 6.75 3.06
CA ASP A 26 0.80 7.81 2.41
C ASP A 26 1.86 7.21 1.48
N HIS A 27 2.57 6.16 1.93
CA HIS A 27 3.55 5.46 1.11
C HIS A 27 2.92 4.80 -0.12
N ALA A 28 1.80 4.07 0.07
CA ALA A 28 1.09 3.43 -1.03
C ALA A 28 0.59 4.45 -2.06
N PHE A 29 0.12 5.62 -1.62
CA PHE A 29 -0.33 6.68 -2.52
C PHE A 29 0.82 7.31 -3.31
N GLN A 30 2.02 7.38 -2.74
CA GLN A 30 3.21 7.80 -3.48
C GLN A 30 3.68 6.71 -4.46
N MET A 31 3.80 5.47 -3.99
CA MET A 31 4.29 4.33 -4.77
C MET A 31 3.39 3.96 -5.95
N PHE A 32 2.07 4.00 -5.74
CA PHE A 32 1.08 3.58 -6.73
C PHE A 32 0.30 4.74 -7.35
N ARG A 33 0.85 5.96 -7.34
CA ARG A 33 0.18 7.17 -7.85
C ARG A 33 -0.38 6.99 -9.26
N ASP A 34 0.38 6.39 -10.16
CA ASP A 34 -0.04 6.16 -11.55
C ASP A 34 -1.13 5.10 -11.67
N LYS A 35 -1.11 4.08 -10.80
CA LYS A 35 -2.13 3.03 -10.72
C LYS A 35 -3.44 3.60 -10.17
N LEU A 36 -3.37 4.39 -9.10
CA LEU A 36 -4.51 5.04 -8.43
C LEU A 36 -5.30 6.01 -9.33
N ARG A 37 -4.68 6.50 -10.41
CA ARG A 37 -5.38 7.33 -11.41
C ARG A 37 -6.39 6.55 -12.24
N HIS A 38 -6.21 5.23 -12.36
CA HIS A 38 -7.00 4.38 -13.25
C HIS A 38 -7.73 3.26 -12.50
N ASP A 39 -7.15 2.79 -11.39
CA ASP A 39 -7.58 1.61 -10.64
C ASP A 39 -7.46 1.83 -9.12
N HIS A 40 -8.07 0.93 -8.36
CA HIS A 40 -7.94 0.90 -6.90
C HIS A 40 -6.75 0.01 -6.47
N LEU A 41 -6.24 0.24 -5.27
CA LEU A 41 -5.24 -0.64 -4.67
C LEU A 41 -5.86 -1.99 -4.32
N THR A 42 -5.12 -3.05 -4.60
CA THR A 42 -5.43 -4.42 -4.21
C THR A 42 -4.79 -4.76 -2.85
N LEU A 43 -5.17 -5.89 -2.25
CA LEU A 43 -4.50 -6.39 -1.04
C LEU A 43 -2.98 -6.54 -1.24
N GLU A 44 -2.56 -7.02 -2.41
CA GLU A 44 -1.14 -7.18 -2.73
C GLU A 44 -0.43 -5.84 -2.79
N ASP A 45 -1.04 -4.81 -3.37
CA ASP A 45 -0.46 -3.46 -3.41
C ASP A 45 -0.28 -2.88 -2.00
N TRP A 46 -1.27 -3.09 -1.12
CA TRP A 46 -1.18 -2.66 0.27
C TRP A 46 -0.03 -3.33 1.02
N VAL A 47 0.14 -4.64 0.84
CA VAL A 47 1.25 -5.40 1.45
C VAL A 47 2.60 -5.00 0.83
N LEU A 48 2.64 -4.70 -0.46
CA LEU A 48 3.86 -4.25 -1.14
C LEU A 48 4.30 -2.88 -0.60
N ALA A 49 3.36 -1.94 -0.47
CA ALA A 49 3.64 -0.62 0.10
C ALA A 49 4.13 -0.72 1.54
N GLU A 50 3.55 -1.61 2.36
CA GLU A 50 4.03 -1.81 3.73
C GLU A 50 5.47 -2.33 3.75
N LYS A 51 5.79 -3.34 2.92
CA LYS A 51 7.16 -3.88 2.85
C LYS A 51 8.17 -2.87 2.37
N ASP A 52 7.80 -2.05 1.39
CA ASP A 52 8.67 -1.02 0.86
C ASP A 52 8.96 0.06 1.90
N LEU A 53 7.91 0.54 2.59
CA LEU A 53 8.04 1.48 3.70
C LEU A 53 8.97 0.94 4.80
N VAL A 54 8.82 -0.33 5.18
CA VAL A 54 9.69 -0.96 6.18
C VAL A 54 11.14 -1.00 5.71
N GLN A 55 11.39 -1.36 4.45
CA GLN A 55 12.74 -1.34 3.90
C GLN A 55 13.33 0.08 3.87
N GLU A 56 12.55 1.11 3.55
CA GLU A 56 13.03 2.50 3.60
C GLU A 56 13.41 2.89 5.04
N LEU A 57 12.56 2.60 6.02
CA LEU A 57 12.85 2.85 7.44
C LEU A 57 14.10 2.10 7.92
N GLU A 58 14.26 0.83 7.53
CA GLU A 58 15.46 0.04 7.85
C GLU A 58 16.72 0.57 7.17
N THR A 59 16.58 1.14 5.96
CA THR A 59 17.70 1.71 5.20
C THR A 59 18.11 3.09 5.72
N GLU A 60 17.15 3.92 6.13
CA GLU A 60 17.41 5.23 6.75
C GLU A 60 18.07 5.12 8.13
N GLU A 61 17.91 3.99 8.83
CA GLU A 61 18.56 3.70 10.11
C GLU A 61 20.00 3.14 9.98
N ALA A 62 20.53 2.92 8.77
CA ALA A 62 21.84 2.29 8.52
C ALA A 62 22.95 3.29 8.13
#